data_AF-A0A0F2RR59-F1
#
_entry.id   AF-A0A0F2RR59-F1
#
_cell.length_a   1.000
_cell.length_b   1.000
_cell.length_c   1.000
_cell.angle_alpha   90.00
_cell.angle_beta   90.00
_cell.angle_gamma   90.00
#
_symmetry.space_group_name_H-M   'P 1'
#
loop_
_entity.id
_entity.type
_entity.pdbx_description
1 polymer ?
#
loop_
_entity_poly.entity_id
_entity_poly.type
_entity_poly.pdbx_seq_one_letter_code
_entity_poly.pdbx_strand_id
1 'polypeptide(L)' 'MLNKRIRQLETEGLLPHSMIELLDQVRLFGNTSMHEDDEDPTKEDCSAARDFCDLFLTYAFSLPAKVAAAKSKLENSD' A
#
# COMPACT_ATOMS: atom_id res chain seq x y z
N MET A 1 0.21 -3.32 16.88
CA MET A 1 1.02 -2.39 16.06
C MET A 1 0.80 -2.69 14.59
N LEU A 2 0.44 -1.68 13.79
CA LEU A 2 0.11 -1.79 12.36
C LEU A 2 1.23 -2.47 11.54
N ASN A 3 2.49 -2.17 11.85
CA ASN A 3 3.67 -2.73 11.17
C ASN A 3 3.73 -4.25 11.25
N LYS A 4 3.45 -4.81 12.44
CA LYS A 4 3.49 -6.26 12.63
C LYS A 4 2.49 -6.97 11.72
N ARG A 5 1.30 -6.36 11.54
CA ARG A 5 0.28 -6.89 10.63
C ARG A 5 0.73 -6.79 9.17
N ILE A 6 1.33 -5.67 8.77
CA ILE A 6 1.77 -5.49 7.39
C ILE A 6 2.94 -6.44 7.05
N ARG A 7 3.87 -6.66 7.97
CA ARG A 7 4.93 -7.67 7.80
C ARG A 7 4.39 -9.09 7.74
N GLN A 8 3.32 -9.37 8.50
CA GLN A 8 2.65 -10.65 8.40
C GLN A 8 2.04 -10.86 7.00
N LEU A 9 1.40 -9.84 6.43
CA LEU A 9 0.86 -9.91 5.06
C LEU A 9 1.95 -10.12 4.00
N GLU A 10 3.14 -9.55 4.20
CA GLU A 10 4.31 -9.81 3.37
C GLU A 10 4.73 -11.28 3.46
N THR A 11 4.87 -11.83 4.67
CA THR A 11 5.26 -13.24 4.86
C THR A 11 4.24 -14.23 4.33
N GLU A 12 2.96 -13.86 4.33
CA GLU A 12 1.86 -14.66 3.78
C GLU A 12 1.76 -14.53 2.24
N GLY A 13 2.60 -13.71 1.61
CA GLY A 13 2.59 -13.46 0.17
C GLY A 13 1.36 -12.69 -0.32
N LEU A 14 0.61 -12.06 0.61
CA LEU A 14 -0.60 -11.30 0.32
C LEU A 14 -0.32 -9.86 -0.10
N LEU A 15 0.91 -9.37 0.10
CA LEU A 15 1.37 -8.10 -0.43
C LEU A 15 2.74 -8.30 -1.10
N PRO A 16 2.99 -7.68 -2.26
CA PRO A 16 4.30 -7.78 -2.90
C PRO A 16 5.35 -7.00 -2.09
N HIS A 17 6.59 -7.50 -2.08
CA HIS A 17 7.71 -6.90 -1.34
C HIS A 17 7.90 -5.40 -1.67
N SER A 18 7.77 -5.03 -2.94
CA SER A 18 7.88 -3.64 -3.39
C SER A 18 6.86 -2.68 -2.75
N MET A 19 5.67 -3.17 -2.38
CA MET A 19 4.67 -2.37 -1.65
C MET A 19 5.13 -2.08 -0.22
N ILE A 20 5.86 -3.01 0.38
CA ILE A 20 6.37 -2.91 1.75
C ILE A 20 7.56 -1.96 1.81
N GLU A 21 8.45 -2.02 0.81
CA GLU A 21 9.55 -1.08 0.66
C GLU A 21 9.02 0.37 0.56
N LEU A 22 7.97 0.59 -0.23
CA LEU A 22 7.32 1.90 -0.36
C LEU A 22 6.71 2.36 0.98
N LEU A 23 6.05 1.46 1.71
CA LEU A 23 5.53 1.77 3.04
C LEU A 23 6.64 2.18 4.02
N ASP A 24 7.77 1.48 4.03
CA ASP A 24 8.87 1.78 4.94
C ASP A 24 9.44 3.18 4.68
N GLN A 25 9.55 3.57 3.41
CA GLN A 25 9.95 4.92 3.01
C GLN A 25 8.95 5.96 3.54
N VAL A 26 7.66 5.79 3.27
CA VAL A 26 6.60 6.71 3.74
C VAL A 26 6.61 6.84 5.27
N ARG A 27 6.82 5.73 5.98
CA ARG A 27 6.85 5.72 7.45
C ARG A 27 8.09 6.37 8.04
N LEU A 28 9.23 6.31 7.34
CA LEU A 28 10.44 6.99 7.78
C LEU A 28 10.17 8.50 7.89
N PHE A 29 9.62 9.10 6.84
CA PHE A 29 9.25 10.53 6.84
C PHE A 29 8.20 10.87 7.89
N GLY A 30 7.14 10.07 8.00
CA GLY A 30 6.09 10.31 8.98
C GLY A 30 6.55 10.26 10.44
N ASN A 31 7.65 9.54 10.75
CA ASN A 31 8.23 9.55 12.10
C ASN A 31 9.25 10.68 12.30
N THR A 32 10.01 11.04 11.26
CA THR A 32 10.96 12.16 11.33
C THR A 32 10.22 13.48 11.51
N SER A 33 9.17 13.76 10.73
CA SER A 33 8.42 15.02 10.82
C SER A 33 7.53 15.18 12.07
N MET A 34 7.61 14.27 13.06
CA MET A 34 6.86 14.36 14.32
C MET A 34 7.68 14.99 15.46
N HIS A 35 8.98 15.22 15.27
CA HIS A 35 9.82 15.92 16.24
C HIS A 35 9.76 17.44 15.99
N GLU A 36 9.59 18.23 17.06
CA GLU A 36 9.42 19.71 16.97
C GLU A 36 10.61 20.44 16.31
N ASP A 37 11.77 19.78 16.21
CA ASP A 37 13.00 20.31 15.62
C ASP A 37 13.24 19.87 14.16
N ASP A 38 12.41 18.98 13.62
CA ASP A 38 12.57 18.41 12.27
C ASP A 38 11.76 19.18 11.20
N GLU A 39 12.23 19.14 9.95
CA GLU A 39 11.57 19.83 8.84
C GLU A 39 10.15 19.26 8.58
N ASP A 40 9.21 20.17 8.31
CA ASP A 40 7.86 19.83 7.84
C ASP A 40 7.94 18.90 6.62
N PRO A 41 7.02 17.92 6.49
CA PRO A 41 7.05 16.98 5.38
C PRO A 41 6.91 17.72 4.06
N THR A 42 7.75 17.35 3.09
CA THR A 42 7.72 17.99 1.77
C THR A 42 6.45 17.57 1.02
N LYS A 43 6.16 18.29 -0.07
CA LYS A 43 5.06 17.92 -0.97
C LYS A 43 5.28 16.53 -1.55
N GLU A 44 6.52 16.22 -1.88
CA GLU A 44 6.96 14.94 -2.43
C GLU A 44 6.69 13.80 -1.44
N ASP A 45 6.96 14.00 -0.15
CA ASP A 45 6.68 13.01 0.91
C ASP A 45 5.18 12.75 1.04
N CYS A 46 4.37 13.82 1.03
CA CYS A 46 2.92 13.71 1.06
C CYS A 46 2.36 12.99 -0.17
N SER A 47 2.94 13.27 -1.35
CA SER A 47 2.61 12.58 -2.60
C SER A 47 2.95 11.10 -2.52
N ALA A 48 4.13 10.73 -2.02
CA ALA A 48 4.52 9.33 -1.86
C ALA A 48 3.59 8.57 -0.89
N ALA A 49 3.17 9.21 0.20
CA ALA A 49 2.22 8.64 1.15
C ALA A 49 0.84 8.39 0.50
N ARG A 50 0.39 9.33 -0.32
CA ARG A 50 -0.85 9.19 -1.10
C ARG A 50 -0.75 8.06 -2.12
N ASP A 51 0.33 8.02 -2.87
CA ASP A 51 0.56 7.01 -3.90
C ASP A 51 0.59 5.61 -3.29
N PHE A 52 1.23 5.45 -2.13
CA PHE A 52 1.16 4.21 -1.35
C PHE A 52 -0.29 3.81 -1.03
N CYS A 53 -1.10 4.74 -0.51
CA CYS A 53 -2.50 4.46 -0.17
C CYS A 53 -3.30 4.01 -1.40
N ASP A 54 -3.15 4.71 -2.52
CA ASP A 54 -3.84 4.41 -3.78
C ASP A 54 -3.44 3.04 -4.34
N LEU A 55 -2.14 2.73 -4.32
CA LEU A 55 -1.60 1.44 -4.76
C LEU A 55 -2.05 0.29 -3.86
N PHE A 56 -2.02 0.48 -2.54
CA PHE A 56 -2.49 -0.51 -1.57
C PHE A 56 -3.98 -0.82 -1.78
N LEU A 57 -4.84 0.20 -1.86
CA LEU A 57 -6.27 0.00 -2.07
C LEU A 57 -6.57 -0.64 -3.43
N THR A 58 -5.81 -0.27 -4.45
CA THR A 58 -5.92 -0.87 -5.78
C THR A 58 -5.57 -2.35 -5.73
N TYR A 59 -4.46 -2.71 -5.10
CA TYR A 59 -4.00 -4.09 -5.02
C TYR A 59 -4.91 -4.95 -4.13
N ALA A 60 -5.28 -4.46 -2.94
CA ALA A 60 -5.99 -5.25 -1.93
C ALA A 60 -7.49 -5.42 -2.24
N PHE A 61 -8.12 -4.46 -2.92
CA PHE A 61 -9.57 -4.46 -3.12
C PHE A 61 -9.96 -4.38 -4.60
N SER A 62 -9.43 -3.40 -5.33
CA SER A 62 -9.89 -3.14 -6.70
C SER A 62 -9.46 -4.23 -7.68
N LEU A 63 -8.22 -4.70 -7.61
CA LEU A 63 -7.69 -5.72 -8.50
C LEU A 63 -8.37 -7.08 -8.28
N PRO A 64 -8.56 -7.58 -7.04
CA PRO A 64 -9.35 -8.79 -6.79
C PRO A 64 -10.77 -8.71 -7.36
N ALA A 65 -11.46 -7.57 -7.18
CA ALA A 65 -12.79 -7.37 -7.74
C ALA A 65 -12.78 -7.42 -9.29
N LYS A 66 -11.79 -6.79 -9.94
CA LYS A 66 -11.60 -6.83 -11.39
C LYS A 66 -11.34 -8.26 -11.89
N VAL A 67 -10.53 -9.04 -11.17
CA VAL A 67 -10.26 -10.45 -11.49
C VAL A 67 -11.54 -11.29 -11.35
N ALA A 68 -12.31 -11.10 -10.28
CA ALA A 68 -13.58 -11.81 -10.08
C ALA A 68 -14.57 -11.49 -11.22
N ALA A 69 -14.73 -10.22 -11.58
CA ALA A 69 -15.58 -9.81 -12.68
C ALA A 69 -15.12 -10.40 -14.04
N ALA A 70 -13.80 -10.48 -14.28
CA ALA A 70 -13.27 -11.11 -15.48
C ALA A 70 -13.54 -12.62 -15.53
N LYS A 71 -13.40 -13.32 -14.39
CA LYS A 71 -13.75 -14.76 -14.29
C LYS A 71 -15.22 -15.01 -14.58
N SER A 72 -16.13 -14.23 -13.98
CA SER A 72 -17.57 -14.39 -14.22
C SER A 72 -17.97 -14.15 -15.68
N LYS A 73 -17.26 -13.28 -16.41
CA LYS A 73 -17.52 -13.10 -17.86
C LYS A 73 -17.18 -14.34 -18.67
N LEU A 74 -16.09 -15.03 -18.32
CA LEU A 74 -15.70 -16.29 -18.97
C LEU A 74 -16.73 -17.39 -18.68
N GLU A 75 -17.18 -17.53 -17.44
CA GLU A 75 -18.15 -18.56 -17.01
C GLU A 75 -19.55 -18.39 -17.61
N ASN A 76 -19.96 -17.16 -17.99
CA ASN A 76 -21.26 -16.89 -18.64
C ASN A 76 -21.19 -16.87 -20.17
N SER A 77 -20.02 -17.19 -20.76
CA SER A 77 -19.81 -17.23 -22.22
C SER A 77 -19.80 -18.67 -22.78
N ASP A 78 -20.05 -19.68 -21.93
CA ASP A 78 -20.34 -21.08 -22.26
C ASP A 78 -21.86 -21.36 -22.08
#